data_AF-A0A6A7BIT3-F1
#
_entry.id   AF-A0A6A7BIT3-F1
#
_cell.length_a   1.000
_cell.length_b   1.000
_cell.length_c   1.000
_cell.angle_alpha   90.00
_cell.angle_beta   90.00
_cell.angle_gamma   90.00
#
_symmetry.space_group_name_H-M   'P 1'
#
loop_
_entity.id
_entity.type
_entity.pdbx_description
1 polymer ?
#
loop_
_entity_poly.entity_id
_entity_poly.type
_entity_poly.pdbx_seq_one_letter_code
_entity_poly.pdbx_strand_id
1 'polypeptide(L)'
;MSLASFSLQPSYITFARSATFPKSGLCVARKRVQQVAGHLVRSNTIATTIKGGARNNTSTATNIATENHNTINMASKKDTTGSKCQTCKGTGNVGSSVKPSGAVDIDQKVEDIYHQLPALPSPLPKPHRDFVHCKPPGAPTYRKFSVFTAGSIEMGKAVQWQSQMATMLSPLPITVNNPRRGNWDPTVTPEAKDAAFRQQVEWELSALEQADVICFFFDVNTMSPVTLLELGIWAASDKVVVCCDPRYWRSGNVHIVCDRYGIPVVDTFAELVPAIEKMLVEKGMQLDQNGDLVGENKHIEKPRPKKKSVLEAEVSDLHRQIAALQAQLGKSKV
;
A
#
# COMPACT_ATOMS: atom_id res chain seq x y z
N MET A 1 37.50 63.80 6.24
CA MET A 1 38.33 62.99 7.18
C MET A 1 37.56 61.70 7.44
N SER A 2 37.89 60.63 6.72
CA SER A 2 38.71 59.49 7.17
C SER A 2 37.99 58.63 8.22
N LEU A 3 37.31 57.55 7.79
CA LEU A 3 37.75 56.14 7.81
C LEU A 3 37.71 55.48 9.19
N ALA A 4 36.82 54.50 9.35
CA ALA A 4 37.13 53.21 9.98
C ALA A 4 36.04 52.19 9.64
N SER A 5 36.38 51.29 8.71
CA SER A 5 35.61 50.14 8.27
C SER A 5 35.74 49.00 9.29
N PHE A 6 34.63 48.37 9.68
CA PHE A 6 34.65 47.04 10.30
C PHE A 6 34.08 46.02 9.33
N SER A 7 35.00 45.24 8.74
CA SER A 7 34.75 44.05 7.95
C SER A 7 34.79 42.83 8.88
N LEU A 8 33.71 42.06 8.93
CA LEU A 8 33.70 40.70 9.49
C LEU A 8 33.46 39.74 8.33
N GLN A 9 34.49 38.96 8.02
CA GLN A 9 34.55 37.99 6.94
C GLN A 9 33.67 36.77 7.23
N PRO A 10 32.99 36.18 6.23
CA PRO A 10 32.59 34.79 6.27
C PRO A 10 33.79 33.89 5.95
N SER A 11 34.02 32.88 6.80
CA SER A 11 35.01 31.83 6.57
C SER A 11 34.62 30.95 5.39
N TYR A 12 35.26 31.18 4.24
CA TYR A 12 35.23 30.26 3.11
C TYR A 12 36.13 29.05 3.40
N ILE A 13 35.56 27.86 3.55
CA ILE A 13 36.31 26.60 3.39
C ILE A 13 36.24 26.22 1.91
N THR A 14 37.27 26.61 1.19
CA THR A 14 37.53 26.20 -0.20
C THR A 14 38.03 24.76 -0.19
N PHE A 15 37.18 23.80 -0.55
CA PHE A 15 37.66 22.50 -1.03
C PHE A 15 37.99 22.63 -2.52
N ALA A 16 39.21 23.08 -2.81
CA ALA A 16 39.82 22.87 -4.12
C ALA A 16 40.08 21.37 -4.29
N ARG A 17 39.39 20.72 -5.23
CA ARG A 17 39.84 19.44 -5.77
C ARG A 17 40.29 19.63 -7.20
N SER A 18 41.60 19.67 -7.34
CA SER A 18 42.33 19.58 -8.59
C SER A 18 41.82 18.39 -9.42
N ALA A 19 41.41 18.67 -10.65
CA ALA A 19 41.07 17.65 -11.63
C ALA A 19 42.37 17.00 -12.14
N THR A 20 42.65 15.79 -11.71
CA THR A 20 43.60 14.89 -12.36
C THR A 20 42.89 13.60 -12.72
N PHE A 21 42.54 13.45 -14.01
CA PHE A 21 42.21 12.15 -14.61
C PHE A 21 43.49 11.31 -14.65
N PRO A 22 43.46 10.01 -14.32
CA PRO A 22 43.32 9.02 -15.40
C PRO A 22 42.64 7.66 -15.06
N LYS A 23 42.02 7.12 -16.13
CA LYS A 23 41.99 5.72 -16.62
C LYS A 23 41.52 4.57 -15.69
N SER A 24 40.25 4.20 -15.87
CA SER A 24 39.73 2.83 -16.16
C SER A 24 38.37 2.59 -15.49
N GLY A 25 37.37 2.17 -16.28
CA GLY A 25 35.98 1.98 -15.83
C GLY A 25 35.79 0.90 -14.74
N LEU A 26 36.80 0.05 -14.51
CA LEU A 26 36.76 -1.01 -13.50
C LEU A 26 36.91 -0.50 -12.06
N CYS A 27 37.62 0.61 -11.83
CA CYS A 27 37.83 1.12 -10.46
C CYS A 27 36.56 1.73 -9.85
N VAL A 28 35.74 2.38 -10.69
CA VAL A 28 34.47 3.01 -10.26
C VAL A 28 33.41 1.96 -9.92
N ALA A 29 33.34 0.87 -10.70
CA ALA A 29 32.42 -0.23 -10.43
C ALA A 29 32.75 -0.95 -9.12
N ARG A 30 34.04 -1.22 -8.85
CA ARG A 30 34.49 -1.91 -7.63
C ARG A 30 34.21 -1.10 -6.36
N LYS A 31 34.39 0.22 -6.40
CA LYS A 31 34.06 1.11 -5.28
C LYS A 31 32.55 1.19 -4.99
N ARG A 32 31.70 1.17 -6.04
CA ARG A 32 30.24 1.17 -5.88
C ARG A 32 29.71 -0.14 -5.31
N VAL A 33 30.26 -1.29 -5.72
CA VAL A 33 29.90 -2.60 -5.15
C VAL A 33 30.29 -2.70 -3.67
N GLN A 34 31.46 -2.19 -3.28
CA GLN A 34 31.87 -2.14 -1.86
C GLN A 34 30.98 -1.22 -1.01
N GLN A 35 30.49 -0.11 -1.57
CA GLN A 35 29.61 0.81 -0.87
C GLN A 35 28.22 0.22 -0.62
N VAL A 36 27.67 -0.51 -1.60
CA VAL A 36 26.39 -1.24 -1.47
C VAL A 36 26.52 -2.41 -0.50
N ALA A 37 27.63 -3.16 -0.55
CA ALA A 37 27.91 -4.24 0.40
C ALA A 37 28.03 -3.73 1.85
N GLY A 38 28.66 -2.57 2.07
CA GLY A 38 28.75 -1.94 3.40
C GLY A 38 27.40 -1.51 3.98
N HIS A 39 26.46 -1.04 3.14
CA HIS A 39 25.10 -0.70 3.57
C HIS A 39 24.25 -1.94 3.92
N LEU A 40 24.43 -3.05 3.19
CA LEU A 40 23.75 -4.31 3.48
C LEU A 40 24.25 -4.98 4.76
N VAL A 41 25.56 -4.92 5.04
CA VAL A 41 26.13 -5.48 6.27
C VAL A 41 25.63 -4.75 7.52
N ARG A 42 25.51 -3.40 7.48
CA ARG A 42 24.95 -2.60 8.60
C ARG A 42 23.47 -2.90 8.87
N SER A 43 22.71 -3.28 7.85
CA SER A 43 21.30 -3.65 7.97
C SER A 43 21.12 -5.00 8.66
N ASN A 44 22.05 -5.94 8.45
CA ASN A 44 22.04 -7.24 9.12
C ASN A 44 22.53 -7.19 10.58
N THR A 45 23.42 -6.27 10.94
CA THR A 45 23.90 -6.16 12.33
C THR A 45 22.82 -5.67 13.30
N ILE A 46 21.88 -4.84 12.85
CA ILE A 46 20.75 -4.39 13.68
C ILE A 46 19.72 -5.52 13.87
N ALA A 47 19.56 -6.40 12.87
CA ALA A 47 18.66 -7.55 12.94
C ALA A 47 19.13 -8.65 13.92
N THR A 48 20.45 -8.81 14.11
CA THR A 48 21.00 -9.78 15.07
C THR A 48 21.05 -9.27 16.51
N THR A 49 21.23 -7.97 16.76
CA THR A 49 21.23 -7.42 18.13
C THR A 49 19.84 -7.48 18.79
N ILE A 50 18.75 -7.44 18.02
CA ILE A 50 17.39 -7.59 18.55
C ILE A 50 17.04 -9.05 18.93
N LYS A 51 17.79 -10.05 18.43
CA LYS A 51 17.59 -11.47 18.74
C LYS A 51 18.59 -12.07 19.75
N GLY A 52 19.48 -11.26 20.33
CA GLY A 52 20.58 -11.74 21.19
C GLY A 52 20.66 -11.13 22.59
N GLY A 53 19.57 -10.59 23.13
CA GLY A 53 19.56 -9.83 24.40
C GLY A 53 18.77 -10.48 25.52
N ALA A 54 18.98 -11.76 25.83
CA ALA A 54 18.49 -12.34 27.10
C ALA A 54 19.30 -13.57 27.50
N ARG A 55 20.44 -13.35 28.18
CA ARG A 55 20.97 -14.13 29.33
C ARG A 55 22.44 -13.80 29.59
N ASN A 56 22.71 -13.19 30.74
CA ASN A 56 23.48 -13.80 31.83
C ASN A 56 23.73 -12.77 32.93
N ASN A 57 23.29 -13.08 34.15
CA ASN A 57 23.98 -12.70 35.38
C ASN A 57 23.85 -13.88 36.36
N THR A 58 24.95 -14.60 36.56
CA THR A 58 25.23 -15.49 37.71
C THR A 58 25.73 -14.59 38.84
N SER A 59 25.29 -14.70 40.10
CA SER A 59 25.62 -15.71 41.14
C SER A 59 24.84 -15.24 42.41
N THR A 60 24.39 -16.01 43.41
CA THR A 60 25.06 -17.04 44.23
C THR A 60 24.04 -17.58 45.26
N ALA A 61 24.13 -18.90 45.60
CA ALA A 61 23.72 -19.57 46.86
C ALA A 61 22.24 -19.47 47.34
N THR A 62 21.53 -20.48 47.85
CA THR A 62 21.87 -21.71 48.60
C THR A 62 20.61 -22.63 48.67
N ASN A 63 20.86 -23.91 48.96
CA ASN A 63 19.93 -25.05 49.15
C ASN A 63 18.56 -24.80 49.81
N ILE A 64 17.56 -25.61 49.43
CA ILE A 64 16.81 -26.55 50.30
C ILE A 64 15.86 -27.41 49.44
N ALA A 65 15.85 -28.72 49.72
CA ALA A 65 15.00 -29.74 49.13
C ALA A 65 13.54 -29.63 49.59
N THR A 66 12.59 -30.09 48.77
CA THR A 66 11.60 -31.12 49.15
C THR A 66 10.73 -31.54 47.97
N GLU A 67 10.46 -32.82 47.96
CA GLU A 67 9.58 -33.59 47.08
C GLU A 67 8.12 -33.11 47.17
N ASN A 68 7.34 -33.32 46.11
CA ASN A 68 6.12 -34.13 46.24
C ASN A 68 5.53 -34.52 44.88
N HIS A 69 5.36 -35.83 44.74
CA HIS A 69 4.49 -36.51 43.81
C HIS A 69 3.03 -36.07 43.98
N ASN A 70 2.27 -36.08 42.88
CA ASN A 70 0.93 -36.67 42.91
C ASN A 70 0.48 -37.09 41.51
N THR A 71 0.41 -38.41 41.34
CA THR A 71 -0.22 -39.12 40.23
C THR A 71 -1.51 -39.72 40.79
N ILE A 72 -2.66 -39.52 40.14
CA ILE A 72 -3.85 -40.35 40.38
C ILE A 72 -4.50 -40.78 39.05
N ASN A 73 -4.33 -42.08 38.81
CA ASN A 73 -5.13 -43.11 38.13
C ASN A 73 -6.43 -42.79 37.35
N MET A 74 -6.44 -43.37 36.13
CA MET A 74 -7.40 -44.35 35.56
C MET A 74 -8.85 -44.44 36.11
N ALA A 75 -9.82 -44.43 35.19
CA ALA A 75 -10.81 -45.51 35.06
C ALA A 75 -11.53 -45.48 33.70
N SER A 76 -11.55 -46.63 33.03
CA SER A 76 -12.37 -46.97 31.86
C SER A 76 -13.85 -47.11 32.22
N LYS A 77 -14.75 -46.81 31.28
CA LYS A 77 -15.98 -47.61 31.09
C LYS A 77 -16.57 -47.43 29.68
N LYS A 78 -16.61 -48.58 28.99
CA LYS A 78 -17.45 -48.91 27.83
C LYS A 78 -18.89 -49.00 28.33
N ASP A 79 -19.86 -48.47 27.58
CA ASP A 79 -21.18 -49.09 27.51
C ASP A 79 -21.87 -48.78 26.18
N THR A 80 -22.28 -49.87 25.55
CA THR A 80 -23.09 -50.02 24.35
C THR A 80 -24.57 -49.93 24.70
N THR A 81 -25.35 -49.12 23.99
CA THR A 81 -26.76 -49.41 23.73
C THR A 81 -27.13 -48.93 22.33
N GLY A 82 -27.55 -49.88 21.49
CA GLY A 82 -28.16 -49.60 20.20
C GLY A 82 -29.68 -49.50 20.33
N SER A 83 -30.29 -48.63 19.53
CA SER A 83 -31.71 -48.71 19.20
C SER A 83 -31.96 -48.17 17.80
N LYS A 84 -32.37 -49.11 16.94
CA LYS A 84 -33.14 -49.05 15.69
C LYS A 84 -33.31 -47.70 14.98
N CYS A 85 -32.94 -47.68 13.69
CA CYS A 85 -33.84 -47.17 12.65
C CYS A 85 -33.70 -48.00 11.37
N GLN A 86 -34.83 -48.18 10.70
CA GLN A 86 -35.14 -49.17 9.69
C GLN A 86 -35.18 -48.49 8.32
N THR A 87 -34.55 -49.12 7.32
CA THR A 87 -34.81 -48.98 5.88
C THR A 87 -34.69 -47.60 5.21
N CYS A 88 -33.57 -47.36 4.54
CA CYS A 88 -33.57 -46.75 3.20
C CYS A 88 -32.33 -47.22 2.41
N LYS A 89 -32.61 -47.72 1.20
CA LYS A 89 -31.65 -48.30 0.25
C LYS A 89 -30.72 -47.22 -0.29
N GLY A 90 -29.43 -47.52 -0.35
CA GLY A 90 -28.45 -46.67 -1.03
C GLY A 90 -28.50 -46.81 -2.54
N THR A 91 -28.20 -45.71 -3.23
CA THR A 91 -27.43 -45.69 -4.47
C THR A 91 -26.44 -44.54 -4.33
N GLY A 92 -25.16 -44.88 -4.39
CA GLY A 92 -24.07 -43.98 -4.07
C GLY A 92 -23.99 -42.80 -5.03
N ASN A 93 -23.67 -41.65 -4.45
CA ASN A 93 -22.91 -40.65 -5.17
C ASN A 93 -21.67 -40.36 -4.34
N VAL A 94 -20.51 -40.49 -5.00
CA VAL A 94 -19.19 -40.35 -4.42
C VAL A 94 -19.14 -39.03 -3.66
N GLY A 95 -18.93 -39.11 -2.35
CA GLY A 95 -18.63 -37.95 -1.54
C GLY A 95 -17.36 -37.32 -2.09
N SER A 96 -17.50 -36.24 -2.85
CA SER A 96 -16.44 -35.25 -2.95
C SER A 96 -16.16 -34.83 -1.52
N SER A 97 -14.99 -35.23 -1.02
CA SER A 97 -14.46 -34.68 0.22
C SER A 97 -14.47 -33.18 0.07
N VAL A 98 -15.43 -32.51 0.69
CA VAL A 98 -15.33 -31.07 0.91
C VAL A 98 -14.16 -30.93 1.87
N LYS A 99 -12.98 -30.67 1.31
CA LYS A 99 -11.84 -30.18 2.09
C LYS A 99 -12.38 -29.00 2.88
N PRO A 100 -12.15 -28.91 4.21
CA PRO A 100 -12.47 -27.70 4.94
C PRO A 100 -11.73 -26.57 4.23
N SER A 101 -12.46 -25.60 3.68
CA SER A 101 -11.85 -24.46 3.00
C SER A 101 -11.08 -23.69 4.06
N GLY A 102 -9.77 -23.90 4.13
CA GLY A 102 -8.89 -23.26 5.10
C GLY A 102 -8.70 -21.76 4.85
N ALA A 103 -9.63 -21.09 4.18
CA ALA A 103 -9.53 -19.67 3.87
C ALA A 103 -9.44 -18.84 5.15
N VAL A 104 -8.43 -17.99 5.22
CA VAL A 104 -8.23 -17.03 6.31
C VAL A 104 -9.10 -15.81 6.03
N ASP A 105 -9.88 -15.41 7.03
CA ASP A 105 -10.66 -14.18 6.98
C ASP A 105 -9.76 -12.97 7.30
N ILE A 106 -9.40 -12.24 6.25
CA ILE A 106 -8.65 -10.97 6.31
C ILE A 106 -9.56 -9.82 6.77
N ASP A 107 -10.89 -9.99 6.74
CA ASP A 107 -11.85 -9.01 7.20
C ASP A 107 -12.13 -9.08 8.72
N GLN A 108 -11.43 -9.96 9.46
CA GLN A 108 -11.53 -9.99 10.91
C GLN A 108 -11.24 -8.63 11.56
N LYS A 109 -11.95 -8.38 12.67
CA LYS A 109 -11.78 -7.13 13.43
C LYS A 109 -10.40 -7.14 14.09
N VAL A 110 -9.56 -6.21 13.67
CA VAL A 110 -8.29 -5.90 14.31
C VAL A 110 -8.51 -4.80 15.34
N GLU A 111 -7.97 -4.98 16.54
CA GLU A 111 -7.97 -3.95 17.57
C GLU A 111 -7.06 -2.79 17.17
N ASP A 112 -7.59 -1.57 17.20
CA ASP A 112 -6.84 -0.35 16.92
C ASP A 112 -6.12 0.13 18.18
N ILE A 113 -5.07 -0.59 18.56
CA ILE A 113 -4.24 -0.33 19.75
C ILE A 113 -3.56 1.06 19.75
N TYR A 114 -3.45 1.69 18.57
CA TYR A 114 -2.79 2.99 18.40
C TYR A 114 -3.78 4.14 18.18
N HIS A 115 -5.09 3.85 18.24
CA HIS A 115 -6.18 4.81 18.05
C HIS A 115 -6.04 5.64 16.77
N GLN A 116 -5.69 4.96 15.68
CA GLN A 116 -5.46 5.58 14.37
C GLN A 116 -6.75 5.93 13.65
N LEU A 117 -7.85 5.23 13.97
CA LEU A 117 -9.15 5.43 13.35
C LEU A 117 -10.08 6.22 14.29
N PRO A 118 -10.71 7.31 13.82
CA PRO A 118 -11.72 8.00 14.60
C PRO A 118 -12.97 7.12 14.76
N ALA A 119 -13.81 7.44 15.74
CA ALA A 119 -15.13 6.83 15.83
C ALA A 119 -15.94 7.10 14.56
N LEU A 120 -16.70 6.11 14.09
CA LEU A 120 -17.65 6.31 13.01
C LEU A 120 -18.75 7.30 13.44
N PRO A 121 -19.23 8.14 12.52
CA PRO A 121 -20.35 9.04 12.82
C PRO A 121 -21.60 8.22 13.15
N SER A 122 -22.45 8.78 14.02
CA SER A 122 -23.74 8.21 14.40
C SER A 122 -24.84 9.27 14.21
N PRO A 123 -25.78 9.08 13.27
CA PRO A 123 -25.94 7.92 12.39
C PRO A 123 -24.83 7.83 11.32
N LEU A 124 -24.68 6.64 10.71
CA LEU A 124 -23.79 6.44 9.58
C LEU A 124 -24.22 7.32 8.39
N PRO A 125 -23.29 7.74 7.52
CA PRO A 125 -23.62 8.55 6.36
C PRO A 125 -24.51 7.76 5.41
N LYS A 126 -25.50 8.43 4.81
CA LYS A 126 -26.35 7.82 3.79
C LYS A 126 -25.55 7.71 2.48
N PRO A 127 -25.37 6.52 1.90
CA PRO A 127 -24.67 6.39 0.63
C PRO A 127 -25.40 7.10 -0.51
N HIS A 128 -24.64 7.71 -1.42
CA HIS A 128 -25.15 8.24 -2.67
C HIS A 128 -25.65 7.11 -3.56
N ARG A 129 -26.68 7.34 -4.38
CA ARG A 129 -27.24 6.31 -5.30
C ARG A 129 -26.22 5.78 -6.30
N ASP A 130 -25.26 6.62 -6.67
CA ASP A 130 -24.19 6.29 -7.62
C ASP A 130 -22.91 5.79 -6.95
N PHE A 131 -22.85 5.77 -5.62
CA PHE A 131 -21.69 5.25 -4.90
C PHE A 131 -21.51 3.76 -5.19
N VAL A 132 -20.27 3.35 -5.46
CA VAL A 132 -19.93 1.94 -5.68
C VAL A 132 -18.72 1.57 -4.83
N HIS A 133 -18.85 0.52 -4.03
CA HIS A 133 -17.73 -0.07 -3.29
C HIS A 133 -17.27 -1.38 -3.96
N CYS A 134 -16.15 -1.34 -4.65
CA CYS A 134 -15.59 -2.49 -5.36
C CYS A 134 -14.53 -3.21 -4.50
N LYS A 135 -14.59 -4.54 -4.45
CA LYS A 135 -13.60 -5.42 -3.81
C LYS A 135 -13.23 -6.59 -4.73
N PRO A 136 -11.99 -7.09 -4.72
CA PRO A 136 -11.64 -8.32 -5.43
C PRO A 136 -12.37 -9.53 -4.82
N PRO A 137 -12.63 -10.60 -5.62
CA PRO A 137 -12.20 -10.80 -7.01
C PRO A 137 -13.14 -10.16 -8.06
N GLY A 138 -14.20 -9.46 -7.65
CA GLY A 138 -15.14 -8.82 -8.57
C GLY A 138 -14.46 -7.73 -9.40
N ALA A 139 -14.76 -7.69 -10.71
CA ALA A 139 -14.24 -6.63 -11.57
C ALA A 139 -14.75 -5.25 -11.10
N PRO A 140 -13.89 -4.24 -11.00
CA PRO A 140 -14.33 -2.91 -10.58
C PRO A 140 -15.31 -2.30 -11.57
N THR A 141 -16.32 -1.60 -11.06
CA THR A 141 -17.21 -0.75 -11.85
C THR A 141 -16.86 0.70 -11.56
N TYR A 142 -16.40 1.42 -12.58
CA TYR A 142 -15.93 2.79 -12.43
C TYR A 142 -17.04 3.82 -12.72
N ARG A 143 -17.14 4.81 -11.85
CA ARG A 143 -17.79 6.11 -12.07
C ARG A 143 -16.82 7.08 -12.72
N LYS A 144 -17.28 8.30 -13.03
CA LYS A 144 -16.40 9.35 -13.58
C LYS A 144 -15.23 9.68 -12.65
N PHE A 145 -15.47 9.62 -11.33
CA PHE A 145 -14.45 9.77 -10.31
C PHE A 145 -14.32 8.50 -9.48
N SER A 146 -13.07 8.13 -9.17
CA SER A 146 -12.75 6.93 -8.42
C SER A 146 -11.57 7.12 -7.47
N VAL A 147 -11.68 6.49 -6.29
CA VAL A 147 -10.64 6.48 -5.25
C VAL A 147 -10.13 5.04 -5.08
N PHE A 148 -8.82 4.85 -5.07
CA PHE A 148 -8.20 3.58 -4.69
C PHE A 148 -7.64 3.67 -3.27
N THR A 149 -8.02 2.74 -2.40
CA THR A 149 -7.56 2.69 -1.00
C THR A 149 -6.29 1.84 -0.88
N ALA A 150 -5.15 2.38 -1.32
CA ALA A 150 -3.85 1.75 -1.18
C ALA A 150 -3.36 1.83 0.27
N GLY A 151 -2.62 0.84 0.72
CA GLY A 151 -2.12 0.86 2.09
C GLY A 151 -2.12 -0.47 2.79
N SER A 152 -2.03 -0.34 4.10
CA SER A 152 -1.77 -1.45 5.00
C SER A 152 -2.94 -2.43 5.00
N ILE A 153 -2.66 -3.69 4.66
CA ILE A 153 -3.54 -4.86 4.82
C ILE A 153 -2.78 -5.93 5.61
N GLU A 154 -1.58 -6.29 5.12
CA GLU A 154 -0.63 -7.22 5.75
C GLU A 154 -1.31 -8.51 6.25
N MET A 155 -2.01 -9.20 5.33
CA MET A 155 -2.76 -10.43 5.62
C MET A 155 -3.74 -10.31 6.80
N GLY A 156 -4.38 -9.14 6.94
CA GLY A 156 -5.38 -8.88 7.97
C GLY A 156 -4.82 -8.37 9.28
N LYS A 157 -3.52 -8.03 9.36
CA LYS A 157 -2.92 -7.41 10.55
C LYS A 157 -3.26 -5.93 10.71
N ALA A 158 -3.56 -5.24 9.60
CA ALA A 158 -3.88 -3.82 9.64
C ALA A 158 -5.30 -3.55 10.17
N VAL A 159 -5.48 -2.44 10.88
CA VAL A 159 -6.80 -1.94 11.28
C VAL A 159 -7.74 -1.81 10.07
N GLN A 160 -9.04 -1.91 10.30
CA GLN A 160 -10.07 -1.99 9.24
C GLN A 160 -10.39 -0.65 8.55
N TRP A 161 -9.34 0.06 8.15
CA TRP A 161 -9.42 1.43 7.67
C TRP A 161 -10.06 1.56 6.29
N GLN A 162 -9.94 0.55 5.39
CA GLN A 162 -10.52 0.64 4.04
C GLN A 162 -12.05 0.66 4.06
N SER A 163 -12.66 -0.16 4.91
CA SER A 163 -14.12 -0.21 5.07
C SER A 163 -14.65 1.08 5.71
N GLN A 164 -13.90 1.64 6.66
CA GLN A 164 -14.21 2.95 7.23
C GLN A 164 -14.08 4.07 6.19
N MET A 165 -13.01 4.07 5.38
CA MET A 165 -12.83 5.04 4.30
C MET A 165 -13.97 4.98 3.28
N ALA A 166 -14.36 3.78 2.85
CA ALA A 166 -15.51 3.60 1.96
C ALA A 166 -16.81 4.14 2.58
N THR A 167 -17.00 3.96 3.89
CA THR A 167 -18.15 4.52 4.62
C THR A 167 -18.14 6.04 4.62
N MET A 168 -16.99 6.65 4.92
CA MET A 168 -16.83 8.12 4.96
C MET A 168 -17.01 8.77 3.59
N LEU A 169 -16.58 8.10 2.52
CA LEU A 169 -16.74 8.57 1.14
C LEU A 169 -18.08 8.16 0.50
N SER A 170 -18.90 7.36 1.19
CA SER A 170 -20.17 6.87 0.66
C SER A 170 -21.18 7.95 0.26
N PRO A 171 -21.19 9.16 0.85
CA PRO A 171 -22.06 10.25 0.39
C PRO A 171 -21.72 10.80 -1.01
N LEU A 172 -20.58 10.42 -1.59
CA LEU A 172 -20.13 10.93 -2.90
C LEU A 172 -20.55 10.01 -4.06
N PRO A 173 -20.83 10.56 -5.25
CA PRO A 173 -21.22 9.80 -6.45
C PRO A 173 -20.03 9.10 -7.15
N ILE A 174 -19.19 8.39 -6.40
CA ILE A 174 -17.89 7.87 -6.87
C ILE A 174 -17.76 6.34 -6.75
N THR A 175 -16.72 5.80 -7.36
CA THR A 175 -16.26 4.43 -7.07
C THR A 175 -15.15 4.44 -6.03
N VAL A 176 -15.25 3.60 -5.00
CA VAL A 176 -14.15 3.27 -4.09
C VAL A 176 -13.66 1.85 -4.39
N ASN A 177 -12.41 1.75 -4.83
CA ASN A 177 -11.71 0.49 -5.08
C ASN A 177 -10.94 0.07 -3.83
N ASN A 178 -11.43 -0.95 -3.16
CA ASN A 178 -10.85 -1.49 -1.94
C ASN A 178 -10.14 -2.84 -2.22
N PRO A 179 -8.80 -2.90 -2.17
CA PRO A 179 -8.06 -4.13 -2.44
C PRO A 179 -8.18 -5.17 -1.32
N ARG A 180 -8.62 -4.81 -0.11
CA ARG A 180 -8.83 -5.74 1.00
C ARG A 180 -10.02 -6.65 0.71
N ARG A 181 -9.74 -7.90 0.34
CA ARG A 181 -10.72 -8.96 0.17
C ARG A 181 -10.96 -9.71 1.48
N GLY A 182 -12.20 -10.14 1.72
CA GLY A 182 -12.57 -10.82 2.96
C GLY A 182 -11.84 -12.15 3.15
N ASN A 183 -11.97 -13.10 2.22
CA ASN A 183 -11.38 -14.42 2.38
C ASN A 183 -10.12 -14.59 1.51
N TRP A 184 -9.06 -15.17 2.10
CA TRP A 184 -7.83 -15.52 1.40
C TRP A 184 -7.46 -16.98 1.64
N ASP A 185 -7.33 -17.75 0.56
CA ASP A 185 -6.85 -19.13 0.65
C ASP A 185 -5.36 -19.14 1.04
N PRO A 186 -4.98 -19.69 2.21
CA PRO A 186 -3.61 -19.69 2.70
C PRO A 186 -2.68 -20.58 1.87
N THR A 187 -3.21 -21.41 0.98
CA THR A 187 -2.41 -22.21 0.06
C THR A 187 -1.89 -21.39 -1.12
N VAL A 188 -2.45 -20.19 -1.34
CA VAL A 188 -2.01 -19.27 -2.38
C VAL A 188 -0.62 -18.76 -2.07
N THR A 189 0.29 -18.97 -3.01
CA THR A 189 1.69 -18.57 -2.89
C THR A 189 1.93 -17.17 -3.45
N PRO A 190 2.87 -16.37 -2.90
CA PRO A 190 3.23 -15.05 -3.45
C PRO A 190 4.12 -15.18 -4.70
N GLU A 191 3.84 -16.15 -5.57
CA GLU A 191 4.58 -16.44 -6.79
C GLU A 191 3.75 -15.99 -8.00
N ALA A 192 4.37 -15.31 -8.97
CA ALA A 192 3.66 -14.75 -10.13
C ALA A 192 2.93 -15.79 -11.02
N LYS A 193 3.28 -17.07 -10.89
CA LYS A 193 2.61 -18.18 -11.61
C LYS A 193 1.35 -18.69 -10.90
N ASP A 194 1.16 -18.35 -9.63
CA ASP A 194 -0.07 -18.66 -8.90
C ASP A 194 -1.19 -17.77 -9.42
N ALA A 195 -2.23 -18.40 -9.97
CA ALA A 195 -3.31 -17.68 -10.64
C ALA A 195 -4.11 -16.78 -9.69
N ALA A 196 -4.33 -17.21 -8.44
CA ALA A 196 -5.12 -16.45 -7.48
C ALA A 196 -4.33 -15.25 -6.93
N PHE A 197 -3.02 -15.42 -6.72
CA PHE A 197 -2.13 -14.32 -6.38
C PHE A 197 -2.02 -13.32 -7.52
N ARG A 198 -1.78 -13.80 -8.75
CA ARG A 198 -1.69 -12.96 -9.95
C ARG A 198 -2.98 -12.18 -10.20
N GLN A 199 -4.14 -12.81 -10.03
CA GLN A 199 -5.44 -12.13 -10.18
C GLN A 199 -5.57 -10.97 -9.20
N GLN A 200 -5.17 -11.14 -7.93
CA GLN A 200 -5.17 -10.06 -6.95
C GLN A 200 -4.26 -8.90 -7.38
N VAL A 201 -3.02 -9.20 -7.74
CA VAL A 201 -2.02 -8.19 -8.12
C VAL A 201 -2.43 -7.45 -9.41
N GLU A 202 -2.94 -8.17 -10.40
CA GLU A 202 -3.43 -7.54 -11.64
C GLU A 202 -4.69 -6.69 -11.41
N TRP A 203 -5.57 -7.09 -10.48
CA TRP A 203 -6.71 -6.29 -10.05
C TRP A 203 -6.25 -4.98 -9.41
N GLU A 204 -5.29 -5.05 -8.48
CA GLU A 204 -4.72 -3.88 -7.79
C GLU A 204 -4.04 -2.92 -8.78
N LEU A 205 -3.17 -3.44 -9.66
CA LEU A 205 -2.50 -2.64 -10.68
C LEU A 205 -3.50 -1.96 -11.63
N SER A 206 -4.50 -2.70 -12.11
CA SER A 206 -5.52 -2.14 -13.02
C SER A 206 -6.34 -1.05 -12.34
N ALA A 207 -6.74 -1.25 -11.08
CA ALA A 207 -7.53 -0.28 -10.34
C ALA A 207 -6.69 0.96 -9.94
N LEU A 208 -5.41 0.79 -9.61
CA LEU A 208 -4.47 1.89 -9.42
C LEU A 208 -4.33 2.72 -10.70
N GLU A 209 -4.23 2.09 -11.88
CA GLU A 209 -4.16 2.78 -13.17
C GLU A 209 -5.41 3.63 -13.43
N GLN A 210 -6.60 3.07 -13.17
CA GLN A 210 -7.88 3.74 -13.44
C GLN A 210 -8.29 4.78 -12.39
N ALA A 211 -7.70 4.78 -11.19
CA ALA A 211 -8.06 5.71 -10.12
C ALA A 211 -7.82 7.19 -10.46
N ASP A 212 -8.72 8.09 -10.01
CA ASP A 212 -8.55 9.55 -10.05
C ASP A 212 -7.75 10.05 -8.85
N VAL A 213 -7.93 9.38 -7.71
CA VAL A 213 -7.19 9.61 -6.47
C VAL A 213 -6.75 8.27 -5.89
N ILE A 214 -5.49 8.19 -5.45
CA ILE A 214 -4.95 7.07 -4.70
C ILE A 214 -4.67 7.57 -3.30
N CYS A 215 -5.39 7.05 -2.31
CA CYS A 215 -5.07 7.32 -0.92
C CYS A 215 -4.18 6.21 -0.39
N PHE A 216 -3.08 6.58 0.28
CA PHE A 216 -2.18 5.67 0.97
C PHE A 216 -2.35 5.80 2.47
N PHE A 217 -2.63 4.69 3.16
CA PHE A 217 -2.65 4.66 4.63
C PHE A 217 -1.60 3.67 5.19
N PHE A 218 -0.67 4.21 5.97
CA PHE A 218 0.36 3.44 6.66
C PHE A 218 -0.03 3.21 8.13
N ASP A 219 -0.44 1.99 8.45
CA ASP A 219 -0.74 1.56 9.81
C ASP A 219 0.55 1.39 10.60
N VAL A 220 0.64 2.04 11.76
CA VAL A 220 1.78 1.99 12.69
C VAL A 220 2.20 0.57 13.04
N ASN A 221 1.26 -0.39 13.09
CA ASN A 221 1.53 -1.78 13.44
C ASN A 221 2.05 -2.63 12.26
N THR A 222 2.22 -2.06 11.07
CA THR A 222 2.53 -2.79 9.83
C THR A 222 3.88 -2.40 9.24
N MET A 223 4.40 -3.24 8.34
CA MET A 223 5.61 -2.99 7.56
C MET A 223 5.31 -2.45 6.16
N SER A 224 4.16 -2.82 5.59
CA SER A 224 3.60 -2.34 4.31
C SER A 224 4.61 -2.21 3.14
N PRO A 225 5.39 -3.27 2.82
CA PRO A 225 6.43 -3.20 1.78
C PRO A 225 5.87 -3.01 0.36
N VAL A 226 4.75 -3.66 0.03
CA VAL A 226 4.10 -3.49 -1.29
C VAL A 226 3.54 -2.07 -1.43
N THR A 227 2.94 -1.54 -0.36
CA THR A 227 2.49 -0.15 -0.32
C THR A 227 3.62 0.86 -0.55
N LEU A 228 4.81 0.63 0.02
CA LEU A 228 5.98 1.48 -0.24
C LEU A 228 6.43 1.41 -1.72
N LEU A 229 6.34 0.23 -2.35
CA LEU A 229 6.59 0.06 -3.78
C LEU A 229 5.56 0.83 -4.61
N GLU A 230 4.28 0.69 -4.31
CA GLU A 230 3.18 1.39 -4.99
C GLU A 230 3.29 2.91 -4.87
N LEU A 231 3.60 3.43 -3.68
CA LEU A 231 3.86 4.85 -3.48
C LEU A 231 5.00 5.32 -4.39
N GLY A 232 6.08 4.54 -4.49
CA GLY A 232 7.18 4.84 -5.40
C GLY A 232 6.78 4.86 -6.89
N ILE A 233 5.88 3.97 -7.30
CA ILE A 233 5.36 3.91 -8.67
C ILE A 233 4.51 5.15 -8.99
N TRP A 234 3.69 5.60 -8.03
CA TRP A 234 2.69 6.65 -8.24
C TRP A 234 3.10 8.04 -7.73
N ALA A 235 4.28 8.20 -7.13
CA ALA A 235 4.73 9.45 -6.51
C ALA A 235 4.63 10.68 -7.42
N ALA A 236 4.91 10.52 -8.72
CA ALA A 236 4.91 11.61 -9.70
C ALA A 236 3.62 11.71 -10.54
N SER A 237 2.51 11.15 -10.07
CA SER A 237 1.26 11.04 -10.86
C SER A 237 0.22 12.12 -10.57
N ASP A 238 0.49 13.02 -9.63
CA ASP A 238 -0.41 14.09 -9.17
C ASP A 238 -1.79 13.61 -8.67
N LYS A 239 -1.97 12.31 -8.41
CA LYS A 239 -3.22 11.73 -7.88
C LYS A 239 -3.08 11.13 -6.48
N VAL A 240 -1.95 11.33 -5.82
CA VAL A 240 -1.63 10.66 -4.56
C VAL A 240 -1.95 11.57 -3.37
N VAL A 241 -2.57 11.00 -2.34
CA VAL A 241 -2.70 11.58 -0.99
C VAL A 241 -2.20 10.55 0.01
N VAL A 242 -1.40 10.94 1.00
CA VAL A 242 -0.79 10.02 1.96
C VAL A 242 -1.23 10.34 3.39
N CYS A 243 -1.59 9.32 4.15
CA CYS A 243 -1.68 9.35 5.60
C CYS A 243 -0.56 8.49 6.18
N CYS A 244 0.35 9.12 6.92
CA CYS A 244 1.49 8.42 7.51
C CYS A 244 1.77 8.96 8.92
N ASP A 245 1.29 8.23 9.92
CA ASP A 245 1.58 8.56 11.31
C ASP A 245 3.11 8.62 11.56
N PRO A 246 3.64 9.61 12.29
CA PRO A 246 5.06 9.70 12.64
C PRO A 246 5.64 8.45 13.31
N ARG A 247 4.80 7.64 13.98
CA ARG A 247 5.18 6.39 14.65
C ARG A 247 5.43 5.23 13.67
N TYR A 248 5.00 5.35 12.41
CA TYR A 248 5.27 4.31 11.40
C TYR A 248 6.79 4.13 11.18
N TRP A 249 7.27 2.89 11.17
CA TRP A 249 8.70 2.54 11.21
C TRP A 249 9.56 3.08 10.05
N ARG A 250 8.93 3.53 8.95
CA ARG A 250 9.57 4.17 7.80
C ARG A 250 8.99 5.55 7.49
N SER A 251 8.32 6.17 8.45
CA SER A 251 7.65 7.48 8.31
C SER A 251 8.59 8.54 7.72
N GLY A 252 9.83 8.64 8.20
CA GLY A 252 10.80 9.59 7.63
C GLY A 252 11.08 9.41 6.13
N ASN A 253 11.09 8.16 5.62
CA ASN A 253 11.27 7.93 4.18
C ASN A 253 10.01 8.34 3.39
N VAL A 254 8.83 8.03 3.92
CA VAL A 254 7.56 8.40 3.32
C VAL A 254 7.47 9.93 3.21
N HIS A 255 7.73 10.66 4.28
CA HIS A 255 7.68 12.12 4.32
C HIS A 255 8.69 12.76 3.35
N ILE A 256 9.94 12.27 3.31
CA ILE A 256 10.96 12.80 2.38
C ILE A 256 10.55 12.57 0.91
N VAL A 257 9.93 11.43 0.58
CA VAL A 257 9.40 11.19 -0.76
C VAL A 257 8.23 12.13 -1.04
N CYS A 258 7.30 12.28 -0.09
CA CYS A 258 6.15 13.16 -0.27
C CYS A 258 6.59 14.61 -0.52
N ASP A 259 7.50 15.14 0.30
CA ASP A 259 8.09 16.47 0.14
C ASP A 259 8.76 16.62 -1.24
N ARG A 260 9.59 15.65 -1.64
CA ARG A 260 10.30 15.68 -2.92
C ARG A 260 9.37 15.76 -4.14
N TYR A 261 8.22 15.10 -4.09
CA TYR A 261 7.27 15.02 -5.20
C TYR A 261 6.06 15.95 -5.03
N GLY A 262 6.02 16.77 -3.96
CA GLY A 262 4.89 17.66 -3.68
C GLY A 262 3.59 16.92 -3.36
N ILE A 263 3.69 15.72 -2.79
CA ILE A 263 2.53 14.89 -2.43
C ILE A 263 1.95 15.40 -1.10
N PRO A 264 0.63 15.69 -1.02
CA PRO A 264 -0.01 16.02 0.24
C PRO A 264 0.05 14.83 1.21
N VAL A 265 0.61 15.08 2.40
CA VAL A 265 0.74 14.13 3.49
C VAL A 265 0.05 14.65 4.75
N VAL A 266 -0.67 13.78 5.43
CA VAL A 266 -1.32 14.04 6.73
C VAL A 266 -0.91 12.98 7.74
N ASP A 267 -1.03 13.30 9.03
CA ASP A 267 -0.59 12.40 10.10
C ASP A 267 -1.71 11.46 10.54
N THR A 268 -2.98 11.85 10.35
CA THR A 268 -4.14 11.13 10.90
C THR A 268 -5.17 10.72 9.85
N PHE A 269 -5.91 9.64 10.13
CA PHE A 269 -7.01 9.21 9.28
C PHE A 269 -8.13 10.26 9.18
N ALA A 270 -8.36 11.02 10.26
CA ALA A 270 -9.38 12.07 10.29
C ALA A 270 -9.10 13.19 9.27
N GLU A 271 -7.82 13.50 9.04
CA GLU A 271 -7.37 14.49 8.04
C GLU A 271 -7.31 13.90 6.62
N LEU A 272 -7.22 12.56 6.49
CA LEU A 272 -7.13 11.90 5.20
C LEU A 272 -8.41 12.04 4.37
N VAL A 273 -9.59 11.92 5.00
CA VAL A 273 -10.89 12.05 4.32
C VAL A 273 -11.03 13.41 3.62
N PRO A 274 -10.91 14.56 4.30
CA PRO A 274 -11.02 15.86 3.63
C PRO A 274 -9.89 16.10 2.62
N ALA A 275 -8.69 15.52 2.81
CA ALA A 275 -7.62 15.62 1.82
C ALA A 275 -7.95 14.88 0.51
N ILE A 276 -8.63 13.72 0.59
CA ILE A 276 -9.14 13.00 -0.59
C ILE A 276 -10.23 13.82 -1.28
N GLU A 277 -11.19 14.36 -0.53
CA GLU A 277 -12.26 15.20 -1.08
C GLU A 277 -11.71 16.44 -1.80
N LYS A 278 -10.72 17.10 -1.18
CA LYS A 278 -10.02 18.23 -1.80
C LYS A 278 -9.35 17.83 -3.11
N MET A 279 -8.64 16.70 -3.13
CA MET A 279 -8.00 16.19 -4.35
C MET A 279 -9.05 15.86 -5.43
N LEU A 280 -10.20 15.28 -5.08
CA LEU A 280 -11.29 15.03 -6.03
C LEU A 280 -11.80 16.33 -6.66
N VAL A 281 -11.96 17.40 -5.87
CA VAL A 281 -12.34 18.73 -6.35
C VAL A 281 -11.25 19.30 -7.28
N GLU A 282 -9.97 19.16 -6.93
CA GLU A 282 -8.84 19.57 -7.78
C GLU A 282 -8.80 18.79 -9.11
N LYS A 283 -9.28 17.53 -9.13
CA LYS A 283 -9.49 16.73 -10.35
C LYS A 283 -10.75 17.12 -11.13
N GLY A 284 -11.49 18.13 -10.67
CA GLY A 284 -12.66 18.68 -11.37
C GLY A 284 -13.99 18.07 -10.93
N MET A 285 -14.05 17.37 -9.80
CA MET A 285 -15.32 16.93 -9.23
C MET A 285 -16.10 18.15 -8.73
N GLN A 286 -17.32 18.31 -9.24
CA GLN A 286 -18.25 19.35 -8.81
C GLN A 286 -19.58 18.69 -8.50
N LEU A 287 -20.13 18.98 -7.32
CA LEU A 287 -21.42 18.47 -6.88
C LEU A 287 -22.46 19.58 -6.90
N ASP A 288 -23.69 19.24 -7.24
CA ASP A 288 -24.83 20.14 -7.13
C ASP A 288 -25.35 20.22 -5.67
N GLN A 289 -26.43 20.99 -5.48
CA GLN A 289 -27.07 21.15 -4.17
C GLN A 289 -27.68 19.85 -3.58
N ASN A 290 -27.84 18.81 -4.39
CA ASN A 290 -28.35 17.50 -3.97
C ASN A 290 -27.21 16.49 -3.70
N GLY A 291 -25.95 16.86 -3.95
CA GLY A 291 -24.79 15.97 -3.86
C GLY A 291 -24.55 15.13 -5.11
N ASP A 292 -25.28 15.40 -6.20
CA ASP A 292 -25.10 14.73 -7.49
C ASP A 292 -23.95 15.35 -8.28
N LEU A 293 -23.30 14.56 -9.14
CA LEU A 293 -22.22 15.07 -9.98
C LEU A 293 -22.76 16.04 -11.05
N VAL A 294 -22.13 17.20 -11.20
CA VAL A 294 -22.43 18.13 -12.29
C VAL A 294 -21.95 17.53 -13.62
N GLY A 295 -22.90 17.11 -14.45
CA GLY A 295 -22.67 16.47 -15.76
C GLY A 295 -22.73 14.93 -15.72
N GLU A 296 -22.30 14.28 -16.80
CA GLU A 296 -22.36 12.82 -16.89
C GLU A 296 -21.41 12.13 -15.89
N ASN A 297 -21.93 11.15 -15.15
CA ASN A 297 -21.16 10.30 -14.24
C ASN A 297 -20.69 9.01 -14.94
N LYS A 298 -19.95 9.16 -16.04
CA LYS A 298 -19.45 8.06 -16.86
C LYS A 298 -17.93 7.97 -16.81
N HIS A 299 -17.42 6.76 -16.59
CA HIS A 299 -15.98 6.48 -16.64
C HIS A 299 -15.41 6.66 -18.05
N ILE A 300 -14.22 7.24 -18.12
CA ILE A 300 -13.39 7.27 -19.32
C ILE A 300 -12.13 6.47 -19.00
N GLU A 301 -11.92 5.39 -19.75
CA GLU A 301 -10.78 4.50 -19.51
C GLU A 301 -9.46 5.25 -19.66
N LYS A 302 -8.61 5.13 -18.64
CA LYS A 302 -7.30 5.77 -18.59
C LYS A 302 -6.26 4.85 -19.23
N PRO A 303 -5.42 5.35 -20.15
CA PRO A 303 -4.37 4.53 -20.75
C PRO A 303 -3.32 4.17 -19.71
N ARG A 304 -2.69 2.99 -19.87
CA ARG A 304 -1.60 2.57 -18.99
C ARG A 304 -0.42 3.54 -19.06
N PRO A 305 0.26 3.81 -17.93
CA PRO A 305 1.47 4.62 -17.92
C PRO A 305 2.54 4.06 -18.88
N LYS A 306 3.05 4.92 -19.76
CA LYS A 306 4.14 4.58 -20.68
C LYS A 306 5.48 5.01 -20.11
N LYS A 307 6.55 4.29 -20.47
CA LYS A 307 7.92 4.72 -20.15
C LYS A 307 8.21 6.06 -20.83
N LYS A 308 8.98 6.92 -20.18
CA LYS A 308 9.42 8.22 -20.71
C LYS A 308 10.07 8.10 -22.10
N SER A 309 10.93 7.09 -22.30
CA SER A 309 11.59 6.86 -23.60
C SER A 309 10.60 6.57 -24.74
N VAL A 310 9.46 5.94 -24.43
CA VAL A 310 8.41 5.68 -25.41
C VAL A 310 7.66 6.96 -25.73
N LEU A 311 7.31 7.75 -24.71
CA LEU A 311 6.66 9.06 -24.90
C LEU A 311 7.55 10.02 -25.69
N GLU A 312 8.85 10.08 -25.40
CA GLU A 312 9.81 10.91 -26.14
C GLU A 312 9.92 10.51 -27.61
N ALA A 313 9.89 9.20 -27.90
CA ALA A 313 9.88 8.70 -29.26
C ALA A 313 8.58 9.07 -30.00
N GLU A 314 7.42 8.91 -29.35
CA GLU A 314 6.11 9.30 -29.90
C GLU A 314 6.06 10.80 -30.19
N VAL A 315 6.54 11.64 -29.26
CA VAL A 315 6.62 13.10 -29.45
C VAL A 315 7.55 13.46 -30.60
N SER A 316 8.71 12.81 -30.71
CA SER A 316 9.64 13.04 -31.81
C SER A 316 9.06 12.66 -33.18
N ASP A 317 8.28 11.57 -33.24
CA ASP A 317 7.64 11.13 -34.48
C ASP A 317 6.52 12.10 -34.88
N LEU A 318 5.69 12.52 -33.93
CA LEU A 318 4.66 13.54 -34.15
C LEU A 318 5.25 14.84 -34.69
N HIS A 319 6.37 15.32 -34.14
CA HIS A 319 7.04 16.51 -34.68
C HIS A 319 7.51 16.32 -36.14
N ARG A 320 7.97 15.12 -36.51
CA ARG A 320 8.36 14.83 -37.89
C ARG A 320 7.15 14.84 -38.83
N GLN A 321 6.04 14.24 -38.41
CA GLN A 321 4.79 14.23 -39.17
C GLN A 321 4.25 15.65 -39.38
N ILE A 322 4.26 16.49 -38.33
CA ILE A 322 3.86 17.89 -38.42
C ILE A 322 4.74 18.65 -39.41
N ALA A 323 6.06 18.49 -39.36
CA ALA A 323 6.98 19.15 -40.28
C ALA A 323 6.73 18.71 -41.74
N ALA A 324 6.45 17.42 -41.97
CA ALA A 324 6.13 16.90 -43.29
C ALA A 324 4.82 17.49 -43.84
N LEU A 325 3.77 17.56 -43.01
CA LEU A 325 2.48 18.15 -43.38
C LEU A 325 2.59 19.65 -43.68
N GLN A 326 3.37 20.38 -42.89
CA GLN A 326 3.64 21.81 -43.13
C GLN A 326 4.37 22.02 -44.46
N ALA A 327 5.34 21.17 -44.79
CA ALA A 327 6.04 21.23 -46.08
C ALA A 327 5.12 20.92 -47.27
N GLN A 328 4.18 19.97 -47.11
CA GLN A 328 3.17 19.68 -48.14
C GLN A 328 2.19 20.84 -48.33
N LEU A 329 1.67 21.42 -47.24
CA LEU A 329 0.77 22.57 -47.31
C LEU A 329 1.44 23.79 -47.94
N GLY A 330 2.73 24.01 -47.67
CA GLY A 330 3.52 25.05 -48.31
C GLY A 330 3.67 24.86 -49.82
N LYS A 331 3.76 23.61 -50.29
CA LYS A 331 3.82 23.28 -51.72
C LYS A 331 2.47 23.40 -52.43
N SER A 332 1.35 23.20 -51.73
CA SER A 332 0.00 23.32 -52.31
C SER A 332 -0.52 24.78 -52.37
N LYS A 333 0.19 25.74 -51.76
CA LYS A 333 -0.15 27.17 -51.79
C LYS A 333 0.60 27.96 -52.88
N VAL A 334 1.48 27.30 -53.63
CA VAL A 334 2.22 27.83 -54.79
C VAL A 334 1.60 27.24 -56.05
#